data_AF-A0A8I1B5E1-F1
#
_entry.id   AF-A0A8I1B5E1-F1
#
_cell.length_a   1.000
_cell.length_b   1.000
_cell.length_c   1.000
_cell.angle_alpha   90.00
_cell.angle_beta   90.00
_cell.angle_gamma   90.00
#
_symmetry.space_group_name_H-M   'P 1'
#
loop_
_entity.id
_entity.type
_entity.pdbx_description
1 polymer ?
#
loop_
_entity_poly.entity_id
_entity_poly.type
_entity_poly.pdbx_seq_one_letter_code
_entity_poly.pdbx_strand_id
1 'polypeptide(L)'
;LREYALTGGGVVCLPTLVASDALVAGRLVPILTDFQIAPLSFAAVYPATQRQALKVKALVEFLAEYIGEESPWDRPLLERG
;
A
#
# COMPACT_ATOMS: atom_id res chain seq x y z
N LEU A 1 7.41 4.91 12.19
CA LEU A 1 5.98 4.88 12.55
C LEU A 1 5.46 3.47 12.76
N ARG A 2 5.59 2.56 11.77
CA ARG A 2 5.24 1.12 11.95
C ARG A 2 5.84 0.50 13.22
N GLU A 3 7.15 0.60 13.38
CA GLU A 3 7.84 0.00 14.55
C GLU A 3 7.41 0.63 15.87
N TYR A 4 7.12 1.94 15.87
CA TYR A 4 6.59 2.61 17.05
C TYR A 4 5.21 2.07 17.45
N ALA A 5 4.35 1.76 16.47
CA ALA A 5 3.05 1.13 16.73
C ALA A 5 3.19 -0.33 17.19
N LEU A 6 4.14 -1.08 16.61
CA LEU A 6 4.41 -2.47 17.03
C LEU A 6 4.94 -2.56 18.47
N THR A 7 5.64 -1.53 18.96
CA THR A 7 6.08 -1.48 20.36
C THR A 7 4.99 -0.94 21.31
N GLY A 8 3.77 -0.71 20.84
CA GLY A 8 2.70 -0.13 21.64
C GLY A 8 2.91 1.34 21.98
N GLY A 9 3.74 2.06 21.22
CA GLY A 9 4.06 3.46 21.46
C GLY A 9 2.90 4.42 21.16
N GLY A 10 1.90 3.99 20.38
CA GLY A 10 0.69 4.77 20.12
C GLY A 10 -0.07 4.36 18.86
N VAL A 11 -1.06 5.18 18.52
CA VAL A 11 -1.87 5.07 17.31
C VAL A 11 -1.15 5.74 16.13
N VAL A 12 -1.12 5.07 14.98
CA VAL A 12 -0.49 5.58 13.76
C VAL A 12 -1.41 5.41 12.55
N CYS A 13 -1.30 6.32 11.59
CA CYS A 13 -1.91 6.20 10.27
C CYS A 13 -0.84 5.72 9.29
N LEU A 14 -1.01 4.53 8.71
CA LEU A 14 -0.04 3.90 7.81
C LEU A 14 -0.76 3.38 6.56
N PRO A 15 -0.10 3.43 5.39
CA PRO A 15 -0.54 2.67 4.24
C PRO A 15 -0.58 1.17 4.54
N THR A 16 -1.58 0.48 4.01
CA THR A 16 -1.72 -0.98 4.12
C THR A 16 -0.50 -1.73 3.56
N LEU A 17 0.18 -1.18 2.56
CA LEU A 17 1.46 -1.68 2.02
C LEU A 17 2.47 -2.08 3.10
N VAL A 18 2.62 -1.28 4.17
CA VAL A 18 3.59 -1.54 5.24
C VAL A 18 2.96 -2.18 6.48
N ALA A 19 1.64 -2.06 6.65
CA ALA A 19 0.91 -2.56 7.80
C ALA A 19 0.34 -3.97 7.61
N SER A 20 0.16 -4.42 6.36
CA SER A 20 -0.57 -5.65 6.01
C SER A 20 -0.09 -6.87 6.78
N ASP A 21 1.21 -7.20 6.75
CA ASP A 21 1.76 -8.34 7.48
C ASP A 21 1.46 -8.29 8.99
N ALA A 22 1.55 -7.11 9.59
CA ALA A 22 1.29 -6.95 11.02
C ALA A 22 -0.21 -7.01 11.36
N LEU A 23 -1.08 -6.54 10.46
CA LEU A 23 -2.54 -6.63 10.59
C LEU A 23 -3.02 -8.09 10.42
N VAL A 24 -2.48 -8.80 9.42
CA VAL A 24 -2.74 -10.23 9.17
C VAL A 24 -2.31 -11.05 10.38
N ALA A 25 -1.11 -10.80 10.91
CA ALA A 25 -0.59 -11.49 12.09
C ALA A 25 -1.25 -11.07 13.41
N GLY A 26 -2.19 -10.10 13.41
CA GLY A 26 -2.87 -9.61 14.62
C GLY A 26 -1.97 -8.84 15.58
N ARG A 27 -0.77 -8.42 15.15
CA ARG A 27 0.15 -7.57 15.93
C ARG A 27 -0.26 -6.10 15.91
N LEU A 28 -0.98 -5.69 14.86
CA LEU A 28 -1.70 -4.42 14.78
C LEU A 28 -3.18 -4.69 14.63
N VAL A 29 -4.00 -3.75 15.12
CA VAL A 29 -5.46 -3.79 15.03
C VAL A 29 -5.93 -2.51 14.33
N PRO A 30 -6.77 -2.59 13.29
CA PRO A 30 -7.34 -1.42 12.65
C PRO A 30 -8.33 -0.74 13.60
N ILE A 31 -8.30 0.60 13.63
CA ILE A 31 -9.21 1.41 14.44
C ILE A 31 -9.80 2.52 13.57
N LEU A 32 -10.92 3.11 14.03
CA LEU A 32 -11.62 4.17 13.30
C LEU A 32 -12.00 3.75 11.87
N THR A 33 -12.36 2.47 11.67
CA THR A 33 -12.69 1.89 10.36
C THR A 33 -13.91 2.53 9.69
N ASP A 34 -14.75 3.19 10.48
CA ASP A 34 -15.91 3.96 9.97
C ASP A 34 -15.49 5.27 9.26
N PHE A 35 -14.22 5.68 9.40
CA PHE A 35 -13.71 6.91 8.81
C PHE A 35 -12.85 6.60 7.58
N GLN A 36 -13.19 7.24 6.46
CA GLN A 36 -12.41 7.13 5.23
C GLN A 36 -11.29 8.17 5.22
N ILE A 37 -10.06 7.70 4.99
CA ILE A 37 -8.89 8.57 4.79
C ILE A 37 -8.76 8.83 3.29
N ALA A 38 -8.30 10.03 2.92
CA ALA A 38 -8.05 10.36 1.52
C ALA A 38 -7.10 9.30 0.90
N PRO A 39 -7.44 8.75 -0.28
CA PRO A 39 -6.64 7.69 -0.89
C PRO A 39 -5.26 8.22 -1.25
N LEU A 40 -4.23 7.44 -0.94
CA LEU A 40 -2.87 7.75 -1.34
C LEU A 40 -2.69 7.41 -2.82
N SER A 41 -2.30 8.39 -3.62
CA SER A 41 -2.00 8.17 -5.04
C SER A 41 -0.56 7.68 -5.23
N PHE A 42 -0.38 6.56 -5.91
CA PHE A 42 0.94 6.10 -6.37
C PHE A 42 1.23 6.65 -7.77
N ALA A 43 2.44 7.18 -7.98
CA ALA A 43 2.86 7.71 -9.27
C ALA A 43 4.24 7.16 -9.67
N ALA A 44 4.36 6.73 -10.92
CA ALA A 44 5.65 6.43 -11.53
C ALA A 44 6.23 7.71 -12.15
N VAL A 45 7.39 8.15 -11.68
CA VAL A 45 8.06 9.37 -12.16
C VAL A 45 9.34 8.98 -12.90
N TYR A 46 9.47 9.46 -14.14
CA TYR A 46 10.63 9.20 -15.00
C TYR A 46 10.89 10.40 -15.95
N PRO A 47 12.13 10.58 -16.45
CA PRO A 47 12.44 11.67 -17.36
C PRO A 47 11.61 11.62 -18.64
N ALA A 48 11.21 12.78 -19.16
CA ALA A 48 10.38 12.87 -20.38
C ALA A 48 11.03 12.17 -21.60
N THR A 49 12.37 12.18 -21.68
CA THR A 49 13.15 11.50 -22.72
C THR A 49 12.95 9.98 -22.73
N GLN A 50 12.53 9.38 -21.61
CA GLN A 50 12.31 7.95 -21.48
C GLN A 50 10.85 7.52 -21.71
N ARG A 51 9.94 8.45 -22.04
CA ARG A 51 8.52 8.15 -22.26
C ARG A 51 8.27 7.11 -23.36
N GLN A 52 9.18 6.98 -24.31
CA GLN A 52 9.09 6.01 -25.41
C GLN A 52 9.99 4.78 -25.21
N ALA A 53 10.76 4.72 -24.12
CA ALA A 53 11.62 3.57 -23.84
C ALA A 53 10.75 2.35 -23.53
N LEU A 54 10.83 1.32 -24.37
CA LEU A 54 10.02 0.11 -24.25
C LEU A 54 10.14 -0.53 -22.85
N LYS A 55 11.35 -0.54 -22.28
CA LYS A 55 11.61 -1.07 -20.93
C LYS A 55 10.86 -0.30 -19.84
N VAL A 56 10.79 1.03 -19.95
CA VAL A 56 10.08 1.88 -18.97
C VAL A 56 8.59 1.66 -19.08
N LYS A 57 8.05 1.63 -20.31
CA LYS A 57 6.63 1.33 -20.53
C LYS A 57 6.24 -0.03 -19.96
N ALA A 58 6.97 -1.08 -20.33
CA ALA A 58 6.70 -2.43 -19.85
C ALA A 58 6.74 -2.54 -18.32
N LEU A 59 7.69 -1.86 -17.66
CA LEU A 59 7.76 -1.83 -16.20
C LEU A 59 6.58 -1.08 -15.58
N VAL A 60 6.22 0.09 -16.12
CA VAL A 60 5.09 0.88 -15.61
C VAL A 60 3.77 0.13 -15.80
N GLU A 61 3.57 -0.51 -16.95
CA GLU A 61 2.41 -1.36 -17.22
C GLU A 61 2.36 -2.54 -16.24
N PHE A 62 3.47 -3.24 -16.03
CA PHE A 62 3.56 -4.32 -15.04
C PHE A 62 3.23 -3.84 -13.62
N LEU A 63 3.78 -2.70 -13.19
CA LEU A 63 3.51 -2.17 -11.86
C LEU A 63 2.06 -1.71 -11.72
N ALA A 64 1.49 -1.10 -12.75
CA ALA A 64 0.09 -0.69 -12.75
C ALA A 64 -0.85 -1.89 -12.63
N GLU A 65 -0.57 -2.99 -13.33
CA GLU A 65 -1.31 -4.25 -13.25
C GLU A 65 -1.12 -4.94 -11.89
N TYR A 66 0.12 -5.02 -11.41
CA TYR A 66 0.45 -5.67 -10.14
C TYR A 66 -0.13 -4.95 -8.92
N ILE A 67 -0.13 -3.61 -8.94
CA ILE A 67 -0.68 -2.81 -7.85
C ILE A 67 -2.20 -2.71 -7.96
N GLY A 68 -2.73 -2.39 -9.15
CA GLY A 68 -4.16 -2.50 -9.49
C GLY A 68 -5.16 -1.94 -8.47
N GLU A 69 -6.43 -2.35 -8.62
CA GLU A 69 -7.50 -2.05 -7.64
C GLU A 69 -7.43 -2.98 -6.41
N GLU A 70 -7.01 -4.23 -6.61
CA GLU A 70 -6.79 -5.19 -5.54
C GLU A 70 -5.29 -5.40 -5.33
N SER A 71 -4.64 -4.43 -4.69
CA SER A 71 -3.23 -4.55 -4.39
C SER A 71 -2.94 -5.82 -3.57
N PRO A 72 -1.81 -6.47 -3.80
CA PRO A 72 -1.51 -7.79 -3.21
C PRO A 72 -1.40 -7.76 -1.69
N TRP A 73 -1.07 -6.62 -1.10
CA TRP A 73 -1.06 -6.42 0.35
C TRP A 73 -2.46 -6.13 0.93
N ASP A 74 -3.42 -5.69 0.12
CA ASP A 74 -4.80 -5.42 0.55
C ASP A 74 -5.68 -6.67 0.47
N ARG A 75 -5.45 -7.54 -0.52
CA ARG A 75 -6.17 -8.80 -0.69
C ARG A 75 -6.34 -9.62 0.61
N PRO A 76 -5.29 -9.96 1.39
CA PRO A 76 -5.45 -10.74 2.61
C PRO A 76 -6.17 -9.99 3.74
N LEU A 77 -6.29 -8.66 3.65
CA LEU A 77 -7.07 -7.87 4.60
C LEU A 77 -8.54 -7.90 4.24
N LEU A 78 -8.87 -7.74 2.95
CA LEU A 78 -10.24 -7.80 2.43
C LEU A 78 -10.90 -9.17 2.66
N GLU A 79 -10.12 -10.25 2.55
CA GLU A 79 -10.60 -11.63 2.82
C GLU A 79 -10.99 -11.86 4.29
N ARG A 80 -10.50 -11.03 5.22
CA ARG A 80 -10.75 -11.18 6.66
C ARG A 80 -11.96 -10.38 7.16
N GLY A 81 -12.60 -9.60 6.29
CA GLY A 81 -13.68 -8.67 6.63
C GLY A 81 -13.17 -7.42 7.34
#